data_AF-R5C035-F1
#
_entry.id   AF-R5C035-F1
#
_cell.length_a   1.000
_cell.length_b   1.000
_cell.length_c   1.000
_cell.angle_alpha   90.00
_cell.angle_beta   90.00
_cell.angle_gamma   90.00
#
_symmetry.space_group_name_H-M   'P 1'
#
loop_
_entity.id
_entity.type
_entity.pdbx_description
1 polymer ?
#
loop_
_entity_poly.entity_id
_entity_poly.type
_entity_poly.pdbx_seq_one_letter_code
_entity_poly.pdbx_strand_id
1 'polypeptide(L)'
;MSFSVVQNRIRLVRGDSAEIRLVICDRVTGEPFIPGKHDELAFTLKQNFADEKPVLTKTLEQGIRQEGAACFLVFWPDDTRNLPCGRYIYDVELVRENGYTDTLIPPRPFFLERGVTDNGT
;
A
#
# COMPACT_ATOMS: atom_id res chain seq x y z
N MET A 1 -3.31 5.38 19.39
CA MET A 1 -2.02 5.77 18.78
C MET A 1 -2.36 6.47 17.46
N SER A 2 -1.48 6.65 16.48
CA SER A 2 -1.48 7.80 15.56
C SER A 2 -0.26 7.73 14.65
N PHE A 3 -0.29 7.15 13.45
CA PHE A 3 0.89 7.11 12.55
C PHE A 3 0.73 8.00 11.30
N SER A 4 1.82 8.52 10.71
CA SER A 4 1.78 9.34 9.48
C SER A 4 2.96 9.10 8.53
N VAL A 5 2.66 9.06 7.23
CA VAL A 5 3.64 9.03 6.11
C VAL A 5 3.49 10.29 5.23
N VAL A 6 4.59 10.83 4.69
CA VAL A 6 4.66 12.07 3.88
C VAL A 6 4.85 11.73 2.39
N GLN A 7 4.10 12.42 1.51
CA GLN A 7 4.04 12.26 0.03
C GLN A 7 3.34 10.97 -0.49
N ASN A 8 2.10 10.76 -0.04
CA ASN A 8 1.25 9.60 -0.36
C ASN A 8 0.52 9.71 -1.72
N ARG A 9 1.24 9.94 -2.83
CA ARG A 9 0.66 9.83 -4.18
C ARG A 9 1.48 8.85 -5.00
N ILE A 10 0.89 7.68 -5.26
CA ILE A 10 1.54 6.63 -6.04
C ILE A 10 1.10 6.76 -7.51
N ARG A 11 2.07 6.75 -8.42
CA ARG A 11 1.86 6.57 -9.86
C ARG A 11 2.63 5.32 -10.27
N LEU A 12 1.97 4.40 -10.96
CA LEU A 12 2.56 3.15 -11.43
C LEU A 12 2.11 2.91 -12.86
N VAL A 13 3.01 2.45 -13.73
CA VAL A 13 2.63 2.01 -15.07
C VAL A 13 2.08 0.58 -14.98
N ARG A 14 0.97 0.33 -15.66
CA ARG A 14 0.32 -0.98 -15.68
C ARG A 14 1.28 -2.07 -16.16
N GLY A 15 1.42 -3.12 -15.35
CA GLY A 15 2.30 -4.26 -15.66
C GLY A 15 3.76 -4.07 -15.26
N ASP A 16 4.13 -2.95 -14.66
CA ASP A 16 5.49 -2.73 -14.14
C ASP A 16 5.65 -3.27 -12.72
N SER A 17 6.89 -3.61 -12.37
CA SER A 17 7.29 -3.87 -10.99
C SER A 17 7.66 -2.56 -10.30
N ALA A 18 7.39 -2.46 -8.99
CA ALA A 18 7.86 -1.35 -8.16
C ALA A 18 8.08 -1.78 -6.72
N GLU A 19 9.05 -1.16 -6.06
CA GLU A 19 9.25 -1.27 -4.61
C GLU A 19 9.15 0.12 -3.98
N ILE A 20 8.20 0.29 -3.07
CA ILE A 20 7.95 1.54 -2.36
C ILE A 20 8.29 1.35 -0.89
N ARG A 21 9.29 2.09 -0.43
CA ARG A 21 9.71 2.06 0.97
C ARG A 21 8.69 2.75 1.86
N LEU A 22 8.21 2.03 2.86
CA LEU A 22 7.31 2.48 3.93
C LEU A 22 8.09 2.50 5.25
N VAL A 23 8.30 3.70 5.80
CA VAL A 23 8.84 3.87 7.15
C VAL A 23 7.70 4.29 8.05
N ILE A 24 7.41 3.46 9.04
CA ILE A 24 6.41 3.74 10.06
C ILE A 24 7.17 4.34 11.23
N CYS A 25 6.79 5.54 11.66
CA CYS A 25 7.39 6.18 12.83
C CYS A 25 6.35 6.29 13.93
N ASP A 26 6.77 6.06 15.17
CA ASP A 26 6.01 6.51 16.33
C ASP A 26 5.96 8.04 16.32
N ARG A 27 4.77 8.64 16.40
CA ARG A 27 4.63 10.10 16.32
C ARG A 27 5.06 10.82 17.59
N VAL A 28 5.13 10.14 18.74
CA VAL A 28 5.53 10.72 20.02
C VAL A 28 7.05 10.78 20.11
N THR A 29 7.71 9.67 19.79
CA THR A 29 9.18 9.59 19.88
C THR A 29 9.87 9.98 18.58
N GLY A 30 9.18 9.88 17.44
CA GLY A 30 9.77 10.03 16.09
C GLY A 30 10.54 8.79 15.62
N GLU A 31 10.72 7.80 16.50
CA GLU A 31 11.52 6.62 16.22
C GLU A 31 10.81 5.65 15.27
N PRO A 32 11.56 4.89 14.44
CA PRO A 32 10.98 3.85 13.62
C PRO A 32 10.23 2.80 14.45
N PHE A 33 8.98 2.56 14.07
CA PHE A 33 8.16 1.47 14.57
C PHE A 33 8.31 0.26 13.65
N ILE A 34 8.58 -0.90 14.25
CA ILE A 34 8.76 -2.16 13.55
C ILE A 34 7.55 -3.05 13.86
N PRO A 35 6.69 -3.37 12.87
CA PRO A 35 5.59 -4.31 13.07
C PRO A 35 6.09 -5.65 13.62
N GLY A 36 5.38 -6.16 14.63
CA GLY A 36 5.63 -7.48 15.21
C GLY A 36 5.05 -8.61 14.35
N LYS A 37 5.39 -9.85 14.69
CA LYS A 37 4.93 -11.06 13.97
C LYS A 37 3.41 -11.21 13.90
N HIS A 38 2.70 -10.69 14.91
CA HIS A 38 1.24 -10.78 15.03
C HIS A 38 0.54 -9.47 14.69
N ASP A 39 1.29 -8.45 14.26
CA ASP A 39 0.71 -7.25 13.69
C ASP A 39 0.41 -7.50 12.21
N GLU A 40 -0.67 -6.92 11.70
CA GLU A 40 -1.07 -6.96 10.29
C GLU A 40 -0.88 -5.57 9.70
N LEU A 41 -0.01 -5.43 8.70
CA LEU A 41 0.08 -4.23 7.87
C LEU A 41 -0.53 -4.54 6.52
N ALA A 42 -1.55 -3.79 6.12
CA ALA A 42 -2.30 -3.99 4.88
C ALA A 42 -2.29 -2.74 4.01
N PHE A 43 -1.98 -2.91 2.73
CA PHE A 43 -2.28 -1.96 1.67
C PHE A 43 -3.53 -2.44 0.93
N THR A 44 -4.52 -1.57 0.80
CA THR A 44 -5.76 -1.89 0.08
C THR A 44 -5.96 -0.91 -1.06
N LEU A 45 -6.28 -1.42 -2.24
CA LEU A 45 -6.57 -0.63 -3.44
C LEU A 45 -8.01 -0.92 -3.90
N LYS A 46 -8.79 0.15 -4.07
CA LYS A 46 -10.16 0.11 -4.61
C LYS A 46 -10.28 1.01 -5.83
N GLN A 47 -11.21 0.66 -6.73
CA GLN A 47 -11.55 1.55 -7.84
C GLN A 47 -12.31 2.78 -7.32
N ASN A 48 -13.27 2.58 -6.41
CA ASN A 48 -14.05 3.62 -5.75
C ASN A 48 -14.22 3.37 -4.25
N PHE A 49 -14.52 4.42 -3.48
CA PHE A 49 -14.79 4.32 -2.03
C PHE A 49 -15.97 3.39 -1.69
N ALA A 50 -17.00 3.38 -2.54
CA ALA A 50 -18.22 2.62 -2.32
C ALA A 50 -18.09 1.13 -2.69
N ASP A 51 -16.98 0.73 -3.33
CA ASP A 51 -16.79 -0.66 -3.73
C ASP A 51 -16.61 -1.53 -2.48
N GLU A 52 -17.41 -2.59 -2.36
CA GLU A 52 -17.31 -3.52 -1.22
C GLU A 52 -15.95 -4.24 -1.22
N LYS A 53 -15.51 -4.69 -2.39
CA LYS A 53 -14.29 -5.49 -2.55
C LYS A 53 -13.14 -4.68 -3.12
N PRO A 54 -11.92 -4.85 -2.57
CA PRO A 54 -10.73 -4.28 -3.18
C PRO A 54 -10.36 -4.98 -4.48
N VAL A 55 -9.70 -4.25 -5.37
CA VAL A 55 -9.11 -4.79 -6.60
C VAL A 55 -7.73 -5.39 -6.34
N LEU A 56 -7.05 -4.96 -5.27
CA LEU A 56 -5.77 -5.50 -4.82
C LEU A 56 -5.63 -5.28 -3.31
N THR A 57 -5.15 -6.29 -2.61
CA THR A 57 -4.72 -6.20 -1.20
C THR A 57 -3.33 -6.80 -1.10
N LYS A 58 -2.44 -6.11 -0.37
CA LYS A 58 -1.11 -6.61 -0.01
C LYS A 58 -0.97 -6.58 1.50
N THR A 59 -0.37 -7.60 2.08
CA THR A 59 -0.14 -7.71 3.52
C THR A 59 1.34 -7.99 3.80
N LEU A 60 1.74 -7.95 5.08
CA LEU A 60 3.03 -8.50 5.49
C LEU A 60 3.18 -9.92 4.95
N GLU A 61 4.39 -10.23 4.48
CA GLU A 61 4.77 -11.51 3.84
C GLU A 61 4.09 -11.77 2.49
N GLN A 62 3.00 -11.07 2.16
CA GLN A 62 2.28 -11.17 0.89
C GLN A 62 2.21 -9.81 0.18
N GLY A 63 3.32 -9.44 -0.45
CA GLY A 63 3.47 -8.18 -1.20
C GLY A 63 3.88 -6.98 -0.36
N ILE A 64 3.96 -7.10 0.97
CA ILE A 64 4.74 -6.19 1.80
C ILE A 64 5.87 -7.00 2.46
N ARG A 65 7.11 -6.64 2.13
CA ARG A 65 8.32 -7.24 2.72
C ARG A 65 8.82 -6.36 3.85
N GLN A 66 9.22 -6.96 4.96
CA GLN A 66 9.84 -6.24 6.08
C GLN A 66 11.35 -6.52 6.11
N GLU A 67 12.16 -5.46 6.18
CA GLU A 67 13.61 -5.55 6.30
C GLU A 67 14.11 -4.57 7.37
N GLY A 68 14.57 -5.11 8.49
CA GLY A 68 14.93 -4.31 9.66
C GLY A 68 13.76 -3.42 10.10
N ALA A 69 13.98 -2.10 10.10
CA ALA A 69 13.00 -1.12 10.51
C ALA A 69 12.15 -0.54 9.36
N ALA A 70 12.30 -1.05 8.13
CA ALA A 70 11.53 -0.58 6.98
C ALA A 70 10.63 -1.70 6.44
N CYS A 71 9.47 -1.31 5.94
CA CYS A 71 8.62 -2.15 5.13
C CYS A 71 8.74 -1.70 3.66
N PHE A 72 8.53 -2.62 2.73
CA PHE A 72 8.58 -2.37 1.30
C PHE A 72 7.30 -2.92 0.70
N LEU A 73 6.46 -2.03 0.18
CA LEU A 73 5.30 -2.40 -0.63
C LEU A 73 5.81 -2.76 -2.03
N VAL A 74 5.63 -4.01 -2.42
CA VAL A 74 6.15 -4.58 -3.66
C VAL A 74 5.01 -4.85 -4.62
N PHE A 75 5.12 -4.28 -5.82
CA PHE A 75 4.27 -4.57 -6.97
C PHE A 75 5.05 -5.44 -7.95
N TRP A 76 4.40 -6.50 -8.41
CA TRP A 76 4.80 -7.32 -9.54
C TRP A 76 3.87 -7.06 -10.73
N PRO A 77 4.26 -7.40 -11.96
CA PRO A 77 3.46 -7.14 -13.15
C PRO A 77 2.02 -7.64 -13.05
N ASP A 78 1.82 -8.84 -12.51
CA ASP A 78 0.49 -9.47 -12.41
C ASP A 78 -0.46 -8.77 -11.42
N ASP A 79 0.07 -7.97 -10.49
CA ASP A 79 -0.76 -7.21 -9.56
C ASP A 79 -1.60 -6.15 -10.26
N THR A 80 -1.14 -5.66 -11.42
CA THR A 80 -1.82 -4.56 -12.13
C THR A 80 -2.11 -4.83 -13.59
N ARG A 81 -1.50 -5.85 -14.22
CA ARG A 81 -1.64 -6.15 -15.66
C ARG A 81 -3.10 -6.24 -16.13
N ASN A 82 -3.98 -6.79 -15.29
CA ASN A 82 -5.40 -6.99 -15.63
C ASN A 82 -6.32 -5.85 -15.14
N LEU A 83 -5.77 -4.82 -14.49
CA LEU A 83 -6.54 -3.69 -14.01
C LEU A 83 -6.69 -2.63 -15.12
N PRO A 84 -7.86 -1.98 -15.26
CA PRO A 84 -8.01 -0.83 -16.13
C PRO A 84 -7.06 0.31 -15.73
N CYS A 85 -6.40 0.98 -16.68
CA CYS A 85 -5.68 2.21 -16.37
C CYS A 85 -6.65 3.29 -15.87
N GLY A 86 -6.21 4.11 -14.93
CA GLY A 86 -7.05 5.16 -14.38
C GLY A 86 -6.70 5.51 -12.93
N ARG A 87 -7.63 6.23 -12.30
CA ARG A 87 -7.51 6.63 -10.90
C ARG A 87 -8.17 5.58 -10.00
N TYR A 88 -7.45 5.22 -8.95
CA TYR A 88 -7.87 4.36 -7.86
C TYR A 88 -7.69 5.11 -6.53
N ILE A 89 -8.14 4.48 -5.46
CA ILE A 89 -7.95 4.96 -4.09
C ILE A 89 -7.31 3.85 -3.29
N TYR A 90 -6.32 4.21 -2.48
CA TYR A 90 -5.66 3.28 -1.58
C TYR A 90 -5.56 3.85 -0.16
N ASP A 91 -5.41 2.96 0.80
CA ASP A 91 -4.97 3.27 2.15
C ASP A 91 -3.91 2.26 2.61
N VAL A 92 -3.30 2.55 3.76
CA VAL A 92 -2.45 1.60 4.48
C VAL A 92 -2.88 1.58 5.94
N GLU A 93 -3.21 0.40 6.44
CA GLU A 93 -3.70 0.17 7.79
C GLU A 93 -2.78 -0.80 8.54
N LEU A 94 -2.56 -0.53 9.82
CA LEU A 94 -1.92 -1.41 10.78
C LEU A 94 -2.95 -1.88 11.80
N VAL A 95 -3.11 -3.19 11.94
CA VAL A 95 -3.84 -3.82 13.04
C VAL A 95 -2.84 -4.52 13.93
N ARG A 96 -2.83 -4.21 15.22
CA ARG A 96 -1.89 -4.81 16.16
C ARG A 96 -2.49 -6.03 16.83
N GLU A 97 -1.63 -6.89 17.38
CA GLU A 97 -2.04 -8.10 18.10
C GLU A 97 -3.07 -7.83 19.22
N ASN A 98 -2.97 -6.66 19.87
CA ASN A 98 -3.88 -6.24 20.95
C ASN A 98 -5.21 -5.66 20.44
N GLY A 99 -5.50 -5.74 19.13
CA GLY A 99 -6.71 -5.20 18.50
C GLY A 99 -6.66 -3.70 18.24
N TYR A 100 -5.51 -3.04 18.46
CA TYR A 100 -5.34 -1.63 18.13
C TYR A 100 -5.20 -1.44 16.61
N THR A 101 -6.13 -0.69 16.01
CA THR A 101 -6.14 -0.39 14.57
C THR A 101 -5.73 1.05 14.30
N ASP A 102 -4.95 1.28 13.24
CA ASP A 102 -4.50 2.61 12.83
C ASP A 102 -4.24 2.73 11.33
N THR A 103 -4.88 3.71 10.71
CA THR A 103 -4.70 4.04 9.30
C THR A 103 -3.47 4.92 9.10
N LEU A 104 -2.31 4.30 8.83
CA LEU A 104 -1.01 4.96 8.64
C LEU A 104 -1.00 5.94 7.47
N ILE A 105 -1.68 5.54 6.39
CA ILE A 105 -1.93 6.36 5.20
C ILE A 105 -3.44 6.40 5.03
N PRO A 106 -4.11 7.54 5.31
CA PRO A 106 -5.55 7.66 5.04
C PRO A 106 -5.81 7.51 3.55
N PRO A 107 -7.07 7.39 3.10
CA PRO A 107 -7.38 7.24 1.68
C PRO A 107 -6.72 8.30 0.79
N ARG A 108 -5.95 7.83 -0.19
CA ARG A 108 -5.15 8.66 -1.11
C ARG A 108 -5.29 8.17 -2.55
N PRO A 109 -5.09 9.06 -3.53
CA PRO A 109 -5.16 8.66 -4.93
C PRO A 109 -3.96 7.79 -5.33
N PHE A 110 -4.26 6.70 -6.03
CA PHE A 110 -3.31 5.88 -6.78
C PHE A 110 -3.62 6.04 -8.27
N PHE A 111 -2.60 6.27 -9.10
CA PHE A 111 -2.78 6.40 -10.54
C PHE A 111 -2.10 5.24 -11.25
N LEU A 112 -2.89 4.43 -11.95
CA LEU A 112 -2.40 3.39 -12.83
C LEU A 112 -2.34 3.94 -14.26
N GLU A 113 -1.13 4.14 -14.77
CA GLU A 113 -0.85 4.76 -16.05
C GLU A 113 -0.65 3.70 -17.14
N ARG A 114 -0.93 4.08 -18.38
CA ARG A 114 -0.76 3.20 -19.54
C ARG A 114 0.69 3.25 -20.02
N GLY A 115 1.30 2.09 -20.24
CA GLY A 115 2.61 1.99 -20.88
C GLY A 115 2.51 2.26 -22.39
N VAL A 116 3.60 2.72 -23.01
CA VAL A 116 3.62 3.00 -24.46
C VAL A 116 3.41 1.73 -25.30
N THR A 117 3.83 0.58 -24.77
CA THR A 117 3.72 -0.75 -25.39
C THR A 117 2.42 -1.48 -25.05
N ASP A 118 1.56 -0.85 -24.27
CA ASP A 118 0.30 -1.44 -23.82
C ASP A 118 -0.77 -1.25 -24.90
N ASN A 119 -1.11 -2.36 -25.59
CA ASN A 119 -1.99 -2.35 -26.76
C ASN A 119 -3.46 -2.00 -26.45
N GLY A 120 -3.81 -1.73 -25.19
CA GLY A 120 -5.15 -1.30 -24.81
C GLY A 120 -6.17 -2.44 -24.83
N THR A 121 -6.87 -2.60 -23.72
CA THR A 121 -8.20 -3.19 -23.67
C THR A 121 -9.15 -2.14 -23.14
#